data_AF-A0A3E0KAN2-F1
#
_entry.id   AF-A0A3E0KAN2-F1
#
_cell.length_a   1.000
_cell.length_b   1.000
_cell.length_c   1.000
_cell.angle_alpha   90.00
_cell.angle_beta   90.00
_cell.angle_gamma   90.00
#
_symmetry.space_group_name_H-M   'P 1'
#
loop_
_entity.id
_entity.type
_entity.pdbx_description
1 polymer ?
#
loop_
_entity_poly.entity_id
_entity_poly.type
_entity_poly.pdbx_seq_one_letter_code
_entity_poly.pdbx_strand_id
1 'polypeptide(L)' 'RRTGSPAPRIVHAASLEEAVEHARRAARPGDVVLLSPACASYDMFPNFEVRGRRFRELVLEFARPQAAAERG' A
#
# COMPACT_ATOMS: atom_id res chain seq x y z
N ARG A 1 -6.46 22.00 -21.01
CA ARG A 1 -5.15 21.38 -20.64
C ARG A 1 -4.82 21.82 -19.22
N ARG A 2 -4.71 20.92 -18.24
CA ARG A 2 -4.29 21.30 -16.87
C ARG A 2 -2.76 21.34 -16.82
N THR A 3 -2.20 22.50 -17.08
CA THR A 3 -0.77 22.81 -16.89
C THR A 3 -0.60 23.34 -15.47
N GLY A 4 -0.17 22.50 -14.53
CA GLY A 4 0.14 22.96 -13.16
C GLY A 4 0.11 21.93 -12.03
N SER A 5 -0.21 20.65 -12.27
CA SER A 5 -0.07 19.67 -11.17
C SER A 5 1.42 19.39 -10.92
N PRO A 6 1.89 19.46 -9.66
CA PRO A 6 3.23 19.04 -9.32
C PRO A 6 3.42 17.57 -9.70
N ALA A 7 4.66 17.20 -10.04
CA ALA A 7 5.01 15.82 -10.31
C ALA A 7 4.59 14.93 -9.12
N PRO A 8 4.09 13.70 -9.37
CA PRO A 8 3.68 12.81 -8.30
C PRO A 8 4.90 12.48 -7.44
N ARG A 9 4.68 12.39 -6.11
CA ARG A 9 5.71 11.91 -5.21
C ARG A 9 5.95 10.43 -5.49
N ILE A 10 7.20 10.08 -5.80
CA ILE A 10 7.63 8.69 -6.01
C ILE A 10 8.40 8.23 -4.78
N VAL A 11 8.05 7.05 -4.26
CA VAL A 11 8.75 6.41 -3.15
C VAL A 11 9.10 4.99 -3.59
N HIS A 12 10.37 4.63 -3.46
CA HIS A 12 10.84 3.27 -3.76
C HIS A 12 10.64 2.39 -2.52
N ALA A 13 10.25 1.13 -2.75
CA ALA A 13 10.09 0.11 -1.72
C ALA A 13 10.72 -1.19 -2.24
N ALA A 14 11.37 -1.94 -1.36
CA ALA A 14 12.03 -3.20 -1.70
C ALA A 14 11.08 -4.41 -1.60
N SER A 15 9.90 -4.25 -0.99
CA SER A 15 8.91 -5.30 -0.79
C SER A 15 7.48 -4.76 -0.83
N LEU A 16 6.50 -5.66 -0.96
CA LEU A 16 5.07 -5.30 -0.90
C LEU A 16 4.70 -4.78 0.49
N GLU A 17 5.24 -5.39 1.54
CA GLU A 17 5.09 -5.01 2.94
C GLU A 17 5.52 -3.54 3.16
N GLU A 18 6.71 -3.21 2.68
CA GLU A 18 7.25 -1.85 2.80
C GLU A 18 6.41 -0.85 1.99
N ALA A 19 5.98 -1.24 0.78
CA ALA A 19 5.11 -0.39 -0.05
C ALA A 19 3.76 -0.10 0.63
N VAL A 20 3.15 -1.11 1.26
CA VAL A 20 1.89 -0.94 2.00
C VAL A 20 2.08 -0.05 3.23
N GLU A 21 3.18 -0.19 3.98
CA GLU A 21 3.46 0.68 5.13
C GLU A 21 3.69 2.14 4.70
N HIS A 22 4.43 2.38 3.61
CA HIS A 22 4.58 3.72 3.05
C HIS A 22 3.24 4.33 2.62
N ALA A 23 2.39 3.54 1.95
CA ALA A 23 1.06 3.97 1.54
C ALA A 23 0.16 4.30 2.75
N ARG A 24 0.19 3.47 3.79
CA ARG A 24 -0.56 3.69 5.04
C ARG A 24 -0.16 4.98 5.73
N ARG A 25 1.14 5.28 5.82
CA ARG A 25 1.67 6.52 6.42
C ARG A 25 1.31 7.76 5.62
N ALA A 26 1.17 7.63 4.31
CA ALA A 26 0.85 8.74 3.43
C ALA A 26 -0.65 9.02 3.32
N ALA A 27 -1.48 7.98 3.40
CA ALA A 27 -2.93 8.07 3.23
C ALA A 27 -3.63 8.76 4.41
N ARG A 28 -4.71 9.48 4.11
CA ARG A 28 -5.59 10.15 5.08
C ARG A 28 -7.01 9.57 5.01
N PRO A 29 -7.85 9.80 6.03
CA PRO A 29 -9.25 9.42 5.96
C PRO A 29 -9.92 9.99 4.70
N GLY A 30 -10.57 9.12 3.92
CA GLY A 30 -11.18 9.46 2.63
C GLY A 30 -10.34 9.16 1.40
N ASP A 31 -9.04 8.89 1.56
CA ASP A 31 -8.18 8.47 0.45
C ASP A 31 -8.43 7.00 0.05
N VAL A 32 -8.11 6.67 -1.19
CA VAL A 32 -8.12 5.30 -1.72
C VAL A 32 -6.70 4.87 -2.05
N VAL A 33 -6.29 3.72 -1.50
CA VAL A 33 -5.02 3.06 -1.85
C VAL A 33 -5.30 1.93 -2.83
N LEU A 34 -4.69 1.99 -4.02
CA LEU A 34 -4.86 1.01 -5.09
C LEU A 34 -3.56 0.24 -5.35
N LEU A 35 -3.61 -1.09 -5.30
CA LEU A 35 -2.56 -1.94 -5.84
C LEU A 35 -2.78 -2.18 -7.34
N SER A 36 -1.99 -1.51 -8.19
CA SER A 36 -2.02 -1.69 -9.65
C SER A 36 -0.61 -1.89 -10.23
N PRO A 37 0.01 -3.08 -10.03
CA PRO A 37 1.31 -3.40 -10.57
C PRO A 37 1.16 -3.68 -12.07
N ALA A 38 1.54 -2.72 -12.91
CA ALA A 38 1.52 -2.81 -14.37
C ALA A 38 2.47 -3.88 -14.97
N CYS A 39 2.97 -4.82 -14.15
CA CYS A 39 3.95 -5.83 -14.49
C CYS A 39 3.58 -7.21 -13.92
N ALA A 40 4.06 -8.26 -14.58
CA ALA A 40 3.90 -9.65 -14.14
C ALA A 40 4.51 -9.86 -12.75
N SER A 41 3.89 -10.72 -11.94
CA SER A 41 4.25 -10.92 -10.52
C SER A 41 5.48 -11.79 -10.27
N TYR A 42 6.02 -12.44 -11.31
CA TYR A 42 6.92 -13.59 -11.20
C TYR A 42 8.27 -13.31 -10.51
N ASP A 43 8.68 -12.05 -10.37
CA ASP A 43 9.93 -11.69 -9.68
C ASP A 43 9.83 -11.81 -8.15
N MET A 44 8.63 -11.72 -7.57
CA MET A 44 8.42 -11.77 -6.10
C MET A 44 7.31 -12.74 -5.67
N PHE A 45 6.41 -13.12 -6.58
CA PHE A 45 5.25 -13.96 -6.27
C PHE A 45 4.99 -15.00 -7.37
N PRO A 46 4.51 -16.20 -7.03
CA PRO A 46 4.21 -17.25 -8.01
C PRO A 46 3.15 -16.85 -9.04
N ASN A 47 2.19 -15.99 -8.68
CA ASN A 47 1.12 -15.51 -9.53
C ASN A 47 0.48 -14.24 -8.94
N PHE A 48 -0.48 -13.65 -9.67
CA PHE A 48 -1.11 -12.40 -9.27
C PHE A 48 -2.05 -12.58 -8.07
N GLU A 49 -2.68 -13.76 -7.94
CA GLU A 49 -3.59 -14.07 -6.84
C GLU A 49 -2.86 -14.10 -5.50
N VAL A 50 -1.67 -14.70 -5.44
CA VAL A 50 -0.84 -14.72 -4.23
C VAL A 50 -0.44 -13.29 -3.83
N ARG A 51 -0.02 -12.46 -4.80
CA ARG A 51 0.29 -11.04 -4.55
C ARG A 51 -0.92 -10.26 -4.02
N GLY A 52 -2.09 -10.45 -4.63
CA GLY A 52 -3.32 -9.81 -4.19
C GLY A 52 -3.77 -10.28 -2.80
N ARG A 53 -3.64 -11.57 -2.51
CA ARG A 53 -3.94 -12.14 -1.18
C ARG A 53 -3.02 -11.55 -0.12
N ARG A 54 -1.72 -11.47 -0.41
CA ARG A 54 -0.73 -10.88 0.49
C ARG A 54 -1.02 -9.40 0.79
N PHE A 55 -1.39 -8.62 -0.23
CA PHE A 55 -1.82 -7.24 -0.03
C PHE A 55 -3.04 -7.15 0.89
N ARG A 56 -4.07 -8.00 0.68
CA ARG A 56 -5.25 -8.04 1.53
C ARG A 56 -4.91 -8.39 2.98
N GLU A 57 -4.06 -9.38 3.20
CA GLU A 57 -3.60 -9.78 4.54
C GLU A 57 -2.94 -8.60 5.26
N LEU A 58 -1.99 -7.92 4.61
CA LEU A 58 -1.31 -6.75 5.17
C LEU A 58 -2.29 -5.63 5.54
N VAL A 59 -3.23 -5.29 4.64
CA VAL A 59 -4.24 -4.26 4.92
C VAL A 59 -5.12 -4.64 6.11
N LEU A 60 -5.50 -5.92 6.24
CA LEU A 60 -6.32 -6.40 7.35
C LEU A 60 -5.55 -6.43 8.68
N GLU A 61 -4.25 -6.72 8.67
CA GLU A 61 -3.40 -6.63 9.85
C GLU A 61 -3.41 -5.22 10.44
N PHE A 62 -3.39 -4.18 9.59
CA PHE A 62 -3.48 -2.78 10.02
C PHE A 62 -4.90 -2.32 10.38
N ALA A 63 -5.92 -2.89 9.75
CA ALA A 63 -7.32 -2.54 10.00
C ALA A 63 -7.86 -3.13 11.31
N ARG A 64 -7.20 -4.14 11.89
CA ARG A 64 -7.51 -4.58 13.25
C ARG A 64 -7.26 -3.40 14.18
N PRO A 65 -8.25 -2.96 14.98
CA PRO A 65 -8.03 -1.90 15.94
C PRO A 65 -6.85 -2.30 16.82
N GLN A 66 -5.81 -1.47 16.84
CA GLN A 66 -4.82 -1.51 17.92
C GLN A 66 -5.62 -1.25 19.19
N ALA A 67 -5.92 -2.30 19.95
CA ALA A 67 -6.62 -2.17 21.21
C ALA A 67 -5.77 -1.26 22.11
N ALA A 68 -6.22 -0.01 22.26
CA ALA A 68 -5.80 0.93 23.30
C ALA A 68 -4.30 0.92 23.63
N ALA A 69 -3.44 1.27 22.68
CA ALA A 69 -2.12 1.76 23.03
C ALA A 69 -2.25 3.28 23.31
N GLU A 70 -2.26 3.60 24.60
CA GLU A 70 -1.94 4.91 25.20
C GLU A 70 -3.10 5.92 25.29
N ARG A 71 -3.94 5.72 26.31
CA ARG A 71 -4.22 6.84 27.24
C ARG A 71 -2.94 7.05 28.06
N GLY A 72 -2.29 8.18 27.84
CA GLY A 72 -1.21 8.73 28.65
C GLY A 72 -1.22 10.23 28.44
#